data_AF-A0A7V0T9E8-F1
#
_entry.id   AF-A0A7V0T9E8-F1
#
_cell.length_a   1.000
_cell.length_b   1.000
_cell.length_c   1.000
_cell.angle_alpha   90.00
_cell.angle_beta   90.00
_cell.angle_gamma   90.00
#
_symmetry.space_group_name_H-M   'P 1'
#
loop_
_entity.id
_entity.type
_entity.pdbx_description
1 polymer ?
#
loop_
_entity_poly.entity_id
_entity_poly.type
_entity_poly.pdbx_seq_one_letter_code
_entity_poly.pdbx_strand_id
1 'polypeptide(L)' 'MSIDQVLSTARQTLLNNRNAINTTAKNLANANNEGYTRRRVDLSGRTQLNGLLGINSVIKSENFM' A
#
# COMPACT_ATOMS: atom_id res chain seq x y z
N MET A 1 -19.03 1.42 -17.48
CA MET A 1 -18.72 1.43 -16.03
C MET A 1 -20.02 1.63 -15.28
N SER A 2 -20.35 0.76 -14.32
CA SER A 2 -21.54 0.93 -13.47
C SER A 2 -21.25 1.87 -12.31
N ILE A 3 -22.30 2.46 -11.71
CA ILE A 3 -22.18 3.35 -10.54
C ILE A 3 -21.51 2.62 -9.35
N ASP A 4 -21.75 1.31 -9.21
CA ASP A 4 -21.16 0.46 -8.17
C ASP A 4 -19.64 0.30 -8.33
N GLN A 5 -19.16 0.19 -9.57
CA GLN A 5 -17.72 0.12 -9.86
C GLN A 5 -17.02 1.43 -9.48
N VAL A 6 -17.67 2.58 -9.72
CA VAL A 6 -17.15 3.89 -9.33
C VAL A 6 -17.09 4.01 -7.80
N LEU A 7 -18.16 3.64 -7.10
CA LEU A 7 -18.22 3.68 -5.64
C LEU A 7 -17.18 2.75 -4.99
N SER A 8 -17.02 1.54 -5.52
CA SER A 8 -15.99 0.58 -5.08
C SER A 8 -14.58 1.16 -5.25
N THR A 9 -14.30 1.76 -6.39
CA THR A 9 -13.00 2.40 -6.67
C THR A 9 -12.74 3.57 -5.74
N ALA A 10 -13.73 4.44 -5.52
CA ALA A 10 -13.63 5.56 -4.59
C ALA A 10 -13.34 5.08 -3.16
N ARG A 11 -14.06 4.05 -2.69
CA ARG A 11 -13.82 3.44 -1.38
C ARG A 11 -12.40 2.89 -1.26
N GLN A 12 -11.92 2.16 -2.27
CA GLN A 12 -10.57 1.59 -2.25
C GLN A 12 -9.50 2.69 -2.21
N THR A 13 -9.67 3.75 -3.00
CA THR A 13 -8.76 4.90 -3.00
C THR A 13 -8.71 5.59 -1.64
N LEU A 14 -9.86 5.79 -0.98
CA LEU A 14 -9.91 6.38 0.37
C LEU A 14 -9.17 5.52 1.40
N LEU A 15 -9.38 4.20 1.36
CA LEU A 15 -8.68 3.26 2.25
C LEU A 15 -7.17 3.27 2.03
N ASN A 16 -6.74 3.29 0.76
CA ASN A 16 -5.32 3.33 0.42
C ASN A 16 -4.65 4.62 0.93
N ASN A 17 -5.30 5.77 0.74
CA ASN A 17 -4.81 7.06 1.24
C ASN A 17 -4.75 7.07 2.77
N ARG A 18 -5.76 6.54 3.46
CA ARG A 18 -5.75 6.41 4.93
C ARG A 18 -4.53 5.61 5.41
N ASN A 19 -4.23 4.50 4.74
CA ASN A 19 -3.08 3.67 5.09
C ASN A 19 -1.74 4.36 4.81
N ALA A 20 -1.63 5.11 3.71
CA ALA A 20 -0.45 5.92 3.41
C ALA A 20 -0.21 6.99 4.48
N ILE A 21 -1.25 7.73 4.87
CA ILE A 21 -1.18 8.74 5.94
C ILE A 21 -0.74 8.11 7.26
N ASN A 22 -1.35 6.99 7.65
CA ASN A 22 -0.99 6.30 8.89
C ASN A 22 0.46 5.83 8.91
N THR A 23 0.98 5.35 7.78
CA THR A 23 2.37 4.91 7.66
C THR A 23 3.33 6.10 7.79
N THR A 24 3.01 7.22 7.15
CA THR A 24 3.76 8.46 7.29
C THR A 24 3.74 8.97 8.73
N ALA A 25 2.59 8.95 9.39
CA ALA A 25 2.47 9.35 10.80
C ALA A 25 3.34 8.47 11.71
N LYS A 26 3.36 7.15 11.49
CA LYS A 26 4.24 6.23 12.24
C LYS A 26 5.71 6.49 11.97
N ASN A 27 6.10 6.78 10.73
CA ASN A 27 7.49 7.13 10.41
C ASN A 27 7.92 8.43 11.08
N LEU A 28 7.03 9.41 11.16
CA LEU A 28 7.30 10.68 11.84
C LEU A 28 7.41 10.49 13.36
N ALA A 29 6.49 9.73 13.96
CA ALA A 29 6.51 9.44 15.39
C ALA A 29 7.78 8.68 15.83
N ASN A 30 8.33 7.84 14.95
CA ASN A 30 9.55 7.08 15.21
C ASN A 30 10.81 7.72 14.60
N ALA A 31 10.76 8.99 14.20
CA ALA A 31 11.87 9.64 13.49
C ALA A 31 13.18 9.67 14.29
N ASN A 32 13.09 9.72 15.62
CA ASN A 32 14.25 9.76 16.53
C ASN A 32 14.48 8.41 17.24
N ASN A 33 13.78 7.35 16.87
CA ASN A 33 14.01 6.04 17.45
C ASN A 33 15.19 5.36 16.76
N GLU A 34 16.26 5.11 17.50
CA GLU A 34 17.45 4.45 16.97
C GLU A 34 17.09 3.05 16.44
N GLY A 35 17.64 2.69 15.27
CA GLY A 35 17.34 1.42 14.60
C GLY A 35 15.97 1.34 13.90
N TYR A 36 15.14 2.40 13.92
CA TYR A 36 13.87 2.39 13.19
C TYR A 36 14.06 2.52 11.67
N THR A 37 13.62 1.51 10.92
CA THR A 37 13.54 1.58 9.46
C THR A 37 12.16 2.08 9.00
N ARG A 38 12.17 3.13 8.17
CA ARG A 38 10.95 3.73 7.62
C ARG A 38 10.24 2.76 6.67
N ARG A 39 8.91 2.74 6.75
CA ARG A 39 8.04 1.93 5.88
C ARG A 39 7.45 2.82 4.79
N ARG A 40 7.33 2.32 3.55
CA ARG A 40 6.67 3.03 2.44
C ARG A 40 5.46 2.22 2.00
N VAL A 41 4.35 2.90 1.70
CA VAL A 41 3.18 2.27 1.11
C VAL A 41 3.34 2.33 -0.41
N ASP A 42 3.33 1.18 -1.06
CA ASP A 42 3.21 1.10 -2.51
C ASP A 42 1.73 1.17 -2.90
N LEU A 43 1.41 2.15 -3.75
CA LEU A 43 0.08 2.42 -4.27
C LEU A 43 -0.04 2.01 -5.74
N SER A 44 0.92 1.25 -6.27
CA SER A 44 0.87 0.67 -7.60
C SER A 44 -0.50 0.00 -7.80
N GLY A 45 -1.30 0.64 -8.66
CA GLY A 45 -2.67 0.24 -8.89
C GLY A 45 -2.68 -1.22 -9.32
N ARG A 46 -3.70 -1.97 -8.89
CA ARG A 46 -4.08 -3.20 -9.59
C ARG A 46 -4.57 -2.78 -10.98
N THR A 47 -3.64 -2.42 -11.87
CA THR A 47 -3.87 -2.55 -13.30
C THR A 47 -4.28 -4.01 -13.45
N GLN A 48 -5.49 -4.26 -13.93
CA GLN A 48 -5.92 -5.59 -14.30
C GLN A 48 -4.98 -6.04 -15.42
N LEU A 49 -3.84 -6.62 -15.05
CA LEU A 49 -3.00 -7.37 -15.95
C LEU A 49 -3.82 -8.63 -16.23
N ASN A 50 -4.63 -8.54 -17.29
CA ASN A 50 -5.44 -9.62 -17.82
C ASN A 50 -4.59 -10.90 -17.88
N GLY A 51 -4.90 -11.85 -17.01
CA GLY A 51 -4.37 -13.21 -17.07
C GLY A 51 -3.05 -13.44 -16.34
N LEU A 52 -3.12 -14.28 -15.31
CA LEU A 52 -2.14 -15.34 -15.03
C LEU A 52 -0.99 -15.15 -14.02
N LEU A 53 -0.77 -14.02 -13.32
CA LEU A 53 0.34 -13.94 -12.34
C LEU A 53 0.03 -13.13 -11.05
N GLY A 54 -1.13 -13.32 -10.44
CA GLY A 54 -1.62 -12.44 -9.37
C GLY A 54 -1.79 -13.01 -7.96
N ILE A 55 -1.29 -14.22 -7.65
CA ILE A 55 -1.59 -14.87 -6.35
C ILE A 55 -0.35 -15.02 -5.42
N ASN A 56 0.89 -14.90 -5.90
CA ASN A 56 2.08 -15.24 -5.09
C ASN A 56 3.21 -14.18 -5.07
N SER A 57 2.90 -12.90 -5.03
CA SER A 57 3.86 -11.90 -4.52
C SER A 57 3.47 -11.45 -3.11
N VAL A 58 3.24 -12.44 -2.25
CA VAL A 58 3.33 -12.28 -0.80
C VAL A 58 4.75 -11.85 -0.50
N ILE A 59 4.90 -10.57 -0.11
CA ILE A 59 5.96 -10.08 0.78
C ILE A 59 7.37 -10.52 0.35
N LYS A 60 7.98 -9.80 -0.60
CA LYS A 60 9.45 -9.78 -0.68
C LYS A 60 9.96 -8.82 0.40
N SER A 61 10.01 -9.31 1.64
CA SER A 61 10.87 -8.71 2.67
C SER A 61 12.30 -9.10 2.33
N GLU A 62 12.98 -8.28 1.54
CA GLU A 62 14.44 -8.37 1.46
C GLU A 62 14.99 -7.76 2.74
N ASN A 63 15.28 -8.65 3.70
CA ASN A 63 16.15 -8.38 4.82
C ASN A 63 17.52 -7.96 4.27
N PHE A 64 17.97 -6.81 4.72
CA PHE A 64 19.31 -6.28 4.50
C PHE A 64 20.30 -7.17 5.28
N MET A 65 21.28 -7.76 4.58
CA MET A 65 22.57 -8.18 5.13
C MET A 65 23.65 -7.43 4.37
#